data_AF-A0A8S3I1G8-F1
#
_entry.id   AF-A0A8S3I1G8-F1
#
_cell.length_a   1.000
_cell.length_b   1.000
_cell.length_c   1.000
_cell.angle_alpha   90.00
_cell.angle_beta   90.00
_cell.angle_gamma   90.00
#
_symmetry.space_group_name_H-M   'P 1'
#
loop_
_entity.id
_entity.type
_entity.pdbx_description
1 polymer ?
#
loop_
_entity_poly.entity_id
_entity_poly.type
_entity_poly.pdbx_seq_one_letter_code
_entity_poly.pdbx_strand_id
1 'polypeptide(L)'
;MSVYEPYCSTWVSERTVRSHRQNADQKFGGGRSRYLNDEQECYLLSLFNLLPEYGFKTAADVALTISNEYFKSIGLSFIPGRKCLRSFVNHHKTDIKWKKEEKLEKIRAAKFAEETRKSWFSLLNKTLIKLDLMDKPGQIFNCDKTGFSDKTQRMFINKKYCLSLSIFLGKH
;
A
#
# COMPACT_ATOMS: atom_id res chain seq x y z
N MET A 1 67.03 -4.35 -17.59
CA MET A 1 65.88 -5.03 -18.25
C MET A 1 64.61 -4.29 -17.86
N SER A 2 64.17 -3.34 -18.70
CA SER A 2 62.89 -2.65 -18.53
C SER A 2 61.86 -3.42 -19.35
N VAL A 3 60.96 -4.11 -18.68
CA VAL A 3 59.87 -4.85 -19.33
C VAL A 3 58.80 -3.82 -19.68
N TYR A 4 58.76 -3.39 -20.94
CA TYR A 4 57.71 -2.57 -21.51
C TYR A 4 56.93 -3.44 -22.49
N GLU A 5 55.73 -3.88 -22.10
CA GLU A 5 54.62 -4.34 -22.94
C GLU A 5 53.44 -4.77 -22.05
N PRO A 6 52.17 -4.88 -22.52
CA PRO A 6 51.45 -4.09 -23.52
C PRO A 6 50.12 -3.56 -22.91
N TYR A 7 49.80 -2.26 -23.06
CA TYR A 7 48.48 -1.74 -22.64
C TYR A 7 47.82 -1.01 -23.80
N CYS A 8 47.24 -1.74 -24.73
CA CYS A 8 46.35 -1.17 -25.75
C CYS A 8 45.30 -2.19 -26.23
N SER A 9 44.50 -2.74 -25.31
CA SER A 9 43.29 -3.50 -25.67
C SER A 9 42.04 -3.07 -24.90
N THR A 10 42.16 -2.17 -23.92
CA THR A 10 41.03 -1.60 -23.21
C THR A 10 40.90 -0.12 -23.57
N TRP A 11 39.72 0.30 -24.04
CA TRP A 11 39.33 1.70 -24.29
C TRP A 11 39.21 2.53 -22.99
N VAL A 12 40.13 2.32 -22.06
CA VAL A 12 40.12 2.88 -20.72
C VAL A 12 41.43 3.61 -20.53
N SER A 13 41.35 4.89 -20.15
CA SER A 13 42.53 5.73 -19.99
C SER A 13 43.44 5.24 -18.86
N GLU A 14 44.74 5.48 -19.00
CA GLU A 14 45.76 5.08 -18.01
C GLU A 14 45.47 5.61 -16.61
N ARG A 15 44.90 6.82 -16.52
CA ARG A 15 44.47 7.45 -15.28
C ARG A 15 43.40 6.62 -14.55
N THR A 16 42.47 6.05 -15.30
CA THR A 16 41.41 5.18 -14.75
C THR A 16 41.99 3.87 -14.25
N VAL A 17 42.94 3.26 -14.98
CA VAL A 17 43.63 2.03 -14.54
C VAL A 17 44.44 2.26 -13.26
N ARG A 18 45.18 3.38 -13.17
CA ARG A 18 45.93 3.73 -11.95
C ARG A 18 45.01 3.98 -10.76
N SER A 19 43.88 4.69 -10.97
CA SER A 19 42.88 4.92 -9.93
C SER A 19 42.29 3.60 -9.41
N HIS A 20 41.94 2.67 -10.30
CA HIS A 20 41.43 1.35 -9.90
C HIS A 20 42.45 0.51 -9.14
N ARG A 21 43.75 0.61 -9.48
CA ARG A 21 44.82 -0.08 -8.72
C ARG A 21 45.03 0.53 -7.34
N GLN A 22 44.95 1.85 -7.21
CA GLN A 22 45.08 2.56 -5.93
C GLN A 22 43.85 2.36 -5.03
N ASN A 23 42.69 2.17 -5.63
CA ASN A 23 41.41 2.00 -4.95
C ASN A 23 40.88 0.56 -5.07
N ALA A 24 41.75 -0.44 -5.22
CA ALA A 24 41.35 -1.83 -5.44
C ALA A 24 40.49 -2.39 -4.29
N ASP A 25 40.73 -1.91 -3.07
CA ASP A 25 39.97 -2.27 -1.87
C ASP A 25 38.71 -1.41 -1.67
N GLN A 26 38.50 -0.41 -2.51
CA GLN A 26 37.35 0.48 -2.42
C GLN A 26 36.13 -0.26 -2.98
N LYS A 27 35.37 -0.89 -2.08
CA LYS A 27 34.14 -1.63 -2.43
C LYS A 27 33.23 -0.76 -3.30
N PHE A 28 33.09 -1.14 -4.58
CA PHE A 28 32.06 -0.61 -5.47
C PHE A 28 30.70 -1.00 -4.90
N GLY A 29 30.07 -0.08 -4.16
CA GLY A 29 28.82 -0.36 -3.43
C GLY A 29 28.57 0.50 -2.20
N GLY A 30 29.51 1.39 -1.82
CA GLY A 30 29.27 2.41 -0.80
C GLY A 30 28.24 3.43 -1.26
N GLY A 31 26.96 3.06 -1.23
CA GLY A 31 25.86 4.01 -1.39
C GLY A 31 25.99 5.16 -0.39
N ARG A 32 25.23 6.24 -0.60
CA ARG A 32 25.20 7.36 0.34
C ARG A 32 24.98 6.84 1.77
N SER A 33 25.80 7.35 2.70
CA SER A 33 25.64 7.06 4.13
C SER A 33 24.19 7.30 4.54
N ARG A 34 23.63 6.38 5.32
CA ARG A 34 22.29 6.52 5.88
C ARG A 34 22.26 7.77 6.77
N TYR A 35 21.13 8.48 6.76
CA TYR A 35 20.93 9.66 7.61
C TYR A 35 20.61 9.29 9.06
N LEU A 36 20.15 8.06 9.29
CA LEU A 36 19.75 7.53 10.59
C LEU A 36 20.63 6.32 10.93
N ASN A 37 20.90 6.15 12.23
CA ASN A 37 21.50 4.94 12.77
C ASN A 37 20.45 3.82 12.86
N ASP A 38 20.88 2.56 12.99
CA ASP A 38 19.97 1.40 12.99
C ASP A 38 18.90 1.51 14.09
N GLU A 39 19.24 1.99 15.30
CA GLU A 39 18.27 2.18 16.39
C GLU A 39 17.21 3.24 16.06
N GLN A 40 17.62 4.35 15.44
CA GLN A 40 16.72 5.43 15.03
C GLN A 40 15.82 4.98 13.89
N GLU A 41 16.37 4.17 12.98
CA GLU A 41 15.63 3.56 11.88
C GLU A 41 14.56 2.61 12.42
N CYS A 42 14.89 1.76 13.40
CA CYS A 42 13.96 0.86 14.10
C CYS A 42 12.84 1.61 14.83
N TYR A 43 13.13 2.73 15.47
CA TYR A 43 12.09 3.55 16.11
C TYR A 43 11.15 4.21 15.09
N LEU A 44 11.69 4.72 13.99
CA LEU A 44 10.85 5.27 12.92
C LEU A 44 9.97 4.19 12.28
N LEU A 45 10.46 2.95 12.18
CA LEU A 45 9.65 1.81 11.74
C LEU A 45 8.50 1.49 12.68
N SER A 46 8.75 1.46 14.00
CA SER A 46 7.70 1.17 14.97
C SER A 46 6.58 2.21 14.89
N LEU A 47 6.91 3.49 14.71
CA LEU A 47 5.93 4.55 14.47
C LEU A 47 5.07 4.29 13.23
N PHE A 48 5.66 3.86 12.12
CA PHE A 48 4.89 3.58 10.89
C PHE A 48 4.03 2.32 10.99
N ASN A 49 4.46 1.33 11.77
CA ASN A 49 3.67 0.13 12.04
C ASN A 49 2.50 0.41 12.99
N LEU A 50 2.66 1.39 13.87
CA LEU A 50 1.62 1.84 14.80
C LEU A 50 0.46 2.55 14.08
N LEU A 51 0.73 3.35 13.04
CA LEU A 51 -0.29 4.15 12.34
C LEU A 51 -1.51 3.32 11.85
N PRO A 52 -1.32 2.16 11.18
CA PRO A 52 -2.42 1.27 10.83
C PRO A 52 -3.23 0.75 12.03
N GLU A 53 -2.61 0.51 13.19
CA GLU A 53 -3.29 0.00 14.38
C GLU A 53 -4.31 1.02 14.92
N TYR A 54 -3.99 2.31 14.81
CA TYR A 54 -4.90 3.40 15.15
C TYR A 54 -5.89 3.74 14.02
N GLY A 55 -5.91 2.99 12.92
CA GLY A 55 -6.82 3.21 11.79
C GLY A 55 -6.39 4.35 10.86
N PHE A 56 -5.20 4.92 11.03
CA PHE A 56 -4.67 5.91 10.11
C PHE A 56 -4.11 5.22 8.86
N LYS A 57 -4.47 5.76 7.70
CA LYS A 57 -3.84 5.36 6.44
C LYS A 57 -2.45 5.98 6.37
N THR A 58 -1.45 5.15 6.13
CA THR A 58 -0.06 5.57 5.87
C THR A 58 0.05 6.23 4.49
N ALA A 59 -0.52 7.44 4.37
CA ALA A 59 -0.32 8.30 3.23
C ALA A 59 1.13 8.83 3.25
N ALA A 60 1.72 9.02 2.07
CA ALA A 60 3.08 9.53 1.95
C ALA A 60 3.24 10.90 2.63
N ASP A 61 2.22 11.75 2.58
CA ASP A 61 2.27 13.07 3.19
C ASP A 61 2.29 13.02 4.72
N VAL A 62 1.46 12.17 5.34
CA VAL A 62 1.45 11.96 6.79
C VAL A 62 2.77 11.38 7.26
N ALA A 63 3.31 10.39 6.54
CA ALA A 63 4.59 9.80 6.87
C ALA A 63 5.76 10.78 6.74
N LEU A 64 5.72 11.72 5.79
CA LEU A 64 6.70 12.81 5.70
C LEU A 64 6.58 13.76 6.88
N THR A 65 5.37 14.13 7.30
CA THR A 65 5.17 14.99 8.48
C THR A 65 5.77 14.34 9.73
N ILE A 66 5.45 13.07 9.98
CA ILE A 66 5.99 12.31 11.12
C ILE A 66 7.50 12.18 11.03
N SER A 67 8.03 11.88 9.84
CA SER A 67 9.49 11.81 9.63
C SER A 67 10.14 13.17 9.91
N ASN A 68 9.55 14.28 9.46
CA ASN A 68 10.08 15.61 9.69
C ASN A 68 10.09 15.96 11.19
N GLU A 69 9.03 15.62 11.92
CA GLU A 69 8.96 15.82 13.37
C GLU A 69 10.01 14.99 14.11
N TYR A 70 10.20 13.73 13.70
CA TYR A 70 11.21 12.86 14.27
C TYR A 70 12.64 13.33 13.98
N PHE A 71 12.93 13.78 12.76
CA PHE A 71 14.26 14.31 12.42
C PHE A 71 14.56 15.59 13.22
N LYS A 72 13.55 16.45 13.42
CA LYS A 72 13.66 17.62 14.28
C LYS A 72 13.93 17.25 15.73
N SER A 73 13.30 16.21 16.28
CA SER A 73 13.51 15.80 17.67
C SER A 73 14.92 15.25 17.92
N ILE A 74 15.54 14.63 16.91
CA ILE A 74 16.94 14.19 16.95
C ILE A 74 17.92 15.36 16.74
N GLY A 75 17.45 16.55 16.37
CA GLY A 75 18.28 17.72 16.10
C GLY A 75 18.90 17.73 14.69
N LEU A 76 18.36 16.94 13.76
CA LEU A 76 18.77 16.97 12.37
C LEU A 76 18.12 18.17 11.66
N SER A 77 18.95 19.05 11.10
CA SER A 77 18.52 20.17 10.23
C SER A 77 17.96 19.70 8.88
N PHE A 78 18.14 18.41 8.56
CA PHE A 78 17.69 17.83 7.30
C PHE A 78 16.19 17.59 7.27
N ILE A 79 15.52 18.11 6.24
CA ILE A 79 14.10 17.88 5.97
C ILE A 79 13.96 16.63 5.07
N PRO A 80 13.50 15.47 5.59
CA PRO A 80 13.28 14.30 4.78
C PRO A 80 12.23 14.54 3.67
N GLY A 81 12.69 14.48 2.42
CA GLY A 81 11.82 14.53 1.25
C GLY A 81 11.27 13.17 0.84
N ARG A 82 10.37 13.15 -0.16
CA ARG A 82 9.76 11.92 -0.73
C ARG A 82 10.79 10.86 -1.15
N LYS A 83 11.97 11.29 -1.62
CA LYS A 83 13.05 10.37 -2.00
C LYS A 83 13.66 9.65 -0.80
N CYS A 84 13.80 10.34 0.34
CA CYS A 84 14.29 9.77 1.59
C CYS A 84 13.31 8.70 2.09
N LEU A 85 12.02 9.05 2.18
CA LEU A 85 10.97 8.11 2.58
C LEU A 85 10.90 6.90 1.64
N ARG A 86 10.99 7.10 0.32
CA ARG A 86 10.99 5.99 -0.64
C ARG A 86 12.20 5.07 -0.46
N SER A 87 13.38 5.63 -0.17
CA SER A 87 14.58 4.84 0.11
C SER A 87 14.41 4.01 1.38
N PHE A 88 13.91 4.63 2.45
CA PHE A 88 13.62 3.97 3.72
C PHE A 88 12.62 2.82 3.55
N VAL A 89 11.51 3.04 2.86
CA VAL A 89 10.50 2.00 2.59
C VAL A 89 11.05 0.88 1.72
N ASN A 90 11.96 1.19 0.80
CA ASN A 90 12.62 0.17 -0.01
C ASN A 90 13.60 -0.67 0.81
N HIS A 91 14.28 -0.09 1.81
CA HIS A 91 15.15 -0.82 2.72
C HIS A 91 14.34 -1.76 3.62
N HIS A 92 13.20 -1.31 4.14
CA HIS A 92 12.35 -2.06 5.08
C HIS A 92 11.12 -2.65 4.41
N LYS A 93 11.27 -3.11 3.17
CA LYS A 93 10.16 -3.60 2.36
C LYS A 93 9.53 -4.89 2.91
N THR A 94 10.30 -5.63 3.71
CA THR A 94 9.88 -6.82 4.45
C THR A 94 8.95 -6.46 5.60
N ASP A 95 9.24 -5.35 6.28
CA ASP A 95 8.60 -4.99 7.55
C ASP A 95 7.44 -4.02 7.35
N ILE A 96 7.53 -3.13 6.35
CA ILE A 96 6.48 -2.15 6.05
C ILE A 96 5.60 -2.61 4.89
N LYS A 97 4.34 -2.94 5.21
CA LYS A 97 3.30 -3.14 4.19
C LYS A 97 2.69 -1.81 3.78
N TRP A 98 3.37 -1.07 2.90
CA TRP A 98 2.84 0.17 2.35
C TRP A 98 1.67 -0.09 1.41
N LYS A 99 0.44 0.11 1.89
CA LYS A 99 -0.75 0.04 1.01
C LYS A 99 -0.82 1.31 0.18
N LYS A 100 -0.88 1.14 -1.14
CA LYS A 100 -1.23 2.23 -2.04
C LYS A 100 -2.68 2.63 -1.74
N GLU A 101 -2.91 3.90 -1.44
CA GLU A 101 -4.28 4.42 -1.31
C GLU A 101 -5.06 4.12 -2.58
N GLU A 102 -6.23 3.51 -2.43
CA GLU A 102 -7.11 3.26 -3.55
C GLU A 102 -7.62 4.61 -4.07
N LYS A 103 -7.46 4.87 -5.37
CA LYS A 103 -7.93 6.11 -6.01
C LYS A 103 -9.40 6.39 -5.72
N LEU A 104 -10.20 5.33 -5.56
CA LEU A 104 -11.62 5.42 -5.21
C LEU A 104 -11.86 6.04 -3.85
N GLU A 105 -11.02 5.76 -2.85
CA GLU A 105 -11.18 6.32 -1.51
C GLU A 105 -10.89 7.81 -1.47
N LYS A 106 -9.89 8.29 -2.23
CA LYS A 106 -9.64 9.73 -2.38
C LYS A 106 -10.78 10.45 -3.08
N ILE A 107 -11.28 9.87 -4.18
CA ILE A 107 -12.40 10.45 -4.92
C ILE A 107 -13.66 10.44 -4.04
N ARG A 108 -13.90 9.37 -3.27
CA ARG A 108 -14.96 9.32 -2.27
C ARG A 108 -14.75 10.41 -1.23
N ALA A 109 -13.62 10.46 -0.52
CA ALA A 109 -13.37 11.50 0.49
C ALA A 109 -13.55 12.93 -0.05
N ALA A 110 -13.11 13.21 -1.27
CA ALA A 110 -13.22 14.53 -1.89
C ALA A 110 -14.64 14.87 -2.38
N LYS A 111 -15.42 13.89 -2.87
CA LYS A 111 -16.76 14.11 -3.44
C LYS A 111 -17.90 13.82 -2.46
N PHE A 112 -17.62 13.13 -1.35
CA PHE A 112 -18.63 12.71 -0.38
C PHE A 112 -18.82 13.79 0.69
N ALA A 113 -19.34 14.94 0.24
CA ALA A 113 -19.79 16.02 1.09
C ALA A 113 -20.87 15.53 2.08
N GLU A 114 -20.95 16.18 3.24
CA GLU A 114 -21.88 15.76 4.30
C GLU A 114 -23.36 15.85 3.87
N GLU A 115 -23.68 16.81 3.02
CA GLU A 115 -25.02 16.93 2.42
C GLU A 115 -25.37 15.75 1.53
N THR A 116 -24.44 15.33 0.66
CA THR A 116 -24.60 14.14 -0.18
C THR A 116 -24.81 12.89 0.67
N ARG A 117 -24.09 12.77 1.78
CA ARG A 117 -24.23 11.67 2.73
C ARG A 117 -25.64 11.66 3.36
N LYS A 118 -26.08 12.79 3.93
CA LYS A 118 -27.40 12.91 4.55
C LYS A 118 -28.53 12.65 3.56
N SER A 119 -28.41 13.19 2.34
CA SER A 119 -29.37 12.97 1.26
C SER A 119 -29.47 11.50 0.86
N TRP A 120 -28.33 10.83 0.68
CA TRP A 120 -28.29 9.41 0.33
C TRP A 120 -28.93 8.52 1.39
N PHE A 121 -28.59 8.71 2.68
CA PHE A 121 -29.18 7.94 3.78
C PHE A 121 -30.68 8.25 3.95
N SER A 122 -31.10 9.50 3.73
CA SER A 122 -32.53 9.87 3.74
C SER A 122 -33.30 9.13 2.64
N LEU A 123 -32.75 9.08 1.43
CA LEU A 123 -33.36 8.36 0.31
C LEU A 123 -33.44 6.86 0.59
N LEU A 124 -32.36 6.25 1.09
CA LEU A 124 -32.32 4.84 1.46
C LEU A 124 -33.35 4.52 2.55
N ASN A 125 -33.44 5.34 3.59
CA ASN A 125 -34.40 5.10 4.67
C ASN A 125 -35.85 5.19 4.15
N LYS A 126 -36.13 6.19 3.31
CA LYS A 126 -37.45 6.34 2.66
C LYS A 126 -37.81 5.14 1.79
N THR A 127 -36.87 4.60 1.01
CA THR A 127 -37.14 3.43 0.16
C THR A 127 -37.35 2.17 0.99
N LEU A 128 -36.56 1.97 2.06
CA LEU A 128 -36.73 0.83 2.96
C LEU A 128 -38.07 0.86 3.69
N ILE A 129 -38.50 2.03 4.18
CA ILE A 129 -39.81 2.20 4.81
C ILE A 129 -40.94 1.97 3.80
N LYS A 130 -40.83 2.57 2.60
CA LYS A 130 -41.86 2.46 1.55
C LYS A 130 -42.10 1.01 1.11
N LEU A 131 -41.05 0.18 1.13
CA LEU A 131 -41.09 -1.21 0.68
C LEU A 131 -41.23 -2.22 1.83
N ASP A 132 -41.37 -1.77 3.09
CA ASP A 132 -41.43 -2.61 4.29
C ASP A 132 -40.23 -3.58 4.42
N LEU A 133 -39.04 -3.08 4.08
CA LEU A 133 -37.80 -3.87 4.03
C LEU A 133 -36.92 -3.73 5.28
N MET A 134 -37.33 -2.92 6.26
CA MET A 134 -36.54 -2.63 7.47
C MET A 134 -36.15 -3.91 8.22
N ASP A 135 -37.09 -4.86 8.34
CA ASP A 135 -36.90 -6.13 9.06
C ASP A 135 -36.64 -7.32 8.12
N LYS A 136 -36.55 -7.08 6.81
CA LYS A 136 -36.49 -8.14 5.77
C LYS A 136 -35.36 -7.90 4.76
N PRO A 137 -34.08 -7.81 5.21
CA PRO A 137 -32.97 -7.53 4.31
C PRO A 137 -32.77 -8.61 3.24
N GLY A 138 -33.24 -9.85 3.47
CA GLY A 138 -33.17 -10.95 2.51
C GLY A 138 -34.02 -10.76 1.23
N GLN A 139 -34.87 -9.73 1.19
CA GLN A 139 -35.66 -9.37 0.01
C GLN A 139 -34.98 -8.29 -0.86
N ILE A 140 -33.78 -7.83 -0.48
CA ILE A 140 -32.97 -6.90 -1.28
C ILE A 140 -32.12 -7.72 -2.25
N PHE A 141 -32.54 -7.76 -3.52
CA PHE A 141 -31.80 -8.44 -4.57
C PHE A 141 -30.84 -7.48 -5.26
N ASN A 142 -29.57 -7.86 -5.37
CA ASN A 142 -28.62 -7.12 -6.18
C ASN A 142 -28.94 -7.34 -7.67
N CYS A 143 -29.48 -6.31 -8.33
CA CYS A 143 -29.77 -6.31 -9.76
C CYS A 143 -28.67 -5.63 -10.60
N ASP A 144 -27.44 -5.51 -10.07
CA ASP A 144 -26.35 -4.90 -10.82
C ASP A 144 -25.93 -5.82 -11.99
N LYS A 145 -26.23 -5.37 -13.22
CA LYS A 145 -25.88 -6.05 -14.47
C LYS A 145 -24.42 -5.78 -14.86
N THR A 146 -23.50 -5.99 -13.94
CA THR A 146 -22.07 -5.86 -14.23
C THR A 146 -21.37 -7.17 -13.90
N GLY A 147 -21.18 -8.02 -14.92
CA GLY A 147 -20.34 -9.20 -14.79
C GLY A 147 -20.76 -10.49 -15.48
N PHE A 148 -21.72 -10.51 -16.42
CA PHE A 148 -21.87 -11.67 -17.30
C PHE A 148 -20.98 -11.49 -18.53
N SER A 149 -19.68 -11.79 -18.39
CA SER A 149 -18.86 -12.10 -19.58
C SER A 149 -19.31 -13.47 -20.06
N ASP A 150 -20.25 -13.47 -20.99
CA ASP A 150 -20.91 -14.65 -21.51
C ASP A 150 -19.89 -15.53 -22.27
N LYS A 151 -19.27 -16.49 -21.57
CA LYS A 151 -18.57 -17.64 -22.18
C LYS A 151 -19.39 -18.93 -22.06
N THR A 152 -20.61 -18.85 -21.54
CA THR A 152 -21.46 -20.01 -21.27
C THR A 152 -22.90 -19.75 -21.71
N GLN A 153 -23.09 -19.47 -23.01
CA GLN A 153 -24.38 -19.63 -23.69
C GLN A 153 -24.85 -21.09 -23.80
N ARG A 154 -24.23 -22.03 -23.08
CA ARG A 154 -24.66 -23.42 -23.06
C ARG A 154 -24.78 -23.86 -21.61
N MET A 155 -26.01 -24.25 -21.26
CA MET A 155 -26.46 -24.93 -20.05
C MET A 155 -27.25 -24.06 -19.07
N PHE A 156 -28.50 -23.79 -19.44
CA PHE A 156 -29.58 -23.73 -18.44
C PHE A 156 -29.72 -25.12 -17.80
N ILE A 157 -29.07 -25.37 -16.66
CA ILE A 157 -29.54 -26.41 -15.74
C ILE A 157 -30.39 -25.73 -14.69
N ASN A 158 -31.69 -25.91 -14.83
CA ASN A 158 -32.71 -25.55 -13.86
C ASN A 158 -32.57 -26.49 -12.64
N LYS A 159 -31.71 -26.16 -11.67
CA LYS A 159 -31.67 -26.89 -10.40
C LYS A 159 -32.66 -26.26 -9.42
N LYS A 160 -33.87 -26.81 -9.39
CA LYS A 160 -34.73 -26.82 -8.20
C LYS A 160 -33.93 -27.48 -7.06
N TYR A 161 -33.55 -26.70 -6.04
CA TYR A 161 -33.25 -27.29 -4.73
C TYR A 161 -34.47 -27.11 -3.84
N CYS A 162 -35.21 -28.22 -3.73
CA CYS A 162 -36.11 -28.52 -2.65
C CYS A 162 -35.28 -28.66 -1.38
N LEU A 163 -35.41 -27.74 -0.42
CA LEU A 163 -34.94 -27.97 0.94
C LEU A 163 -36.14 -28.40 1.77
N SER A 164 -36.24 -29.71 1.96
CA SER A 164 -37.09 -30.36 2.95
C SER A 164 -36.69 -29.88 4.35
N LEU A 165 -37.55 -29.07 4.95
CA LEU A 165 -37.48 -28.72 6.36
C LEU A 165 -38.20 -29.82 7.16
N SER A 166 -37.48 -30.88 7.52
CA SER A 166 -37.97 -31.92 8.43
C SER A 166 -37.38 -31.71 9.82
N ILE A 167 -38.06 -30.86 10.58
CA ILE A 167 -38.44 -31.02 11.99
C ILE A 167 -37.47 -31.87 12.85
N PHE A 168 -36.66 -31.19 13.67
CA PHE A 168 -36.08 -31.78 14.88
C PHE A 168 -36.91 -31.29 16.08
N LEU A 169 -38.00 -32.00 16.37
CA LEU A 169 -38.69 -31.97 17.66
C LEU A 169 -38.44 -33.32 18.32
N GLY A 170 -37.52 -33.35 19.28
CA GLY A 170 -37.26 -34.50 20.15
C GLY A 170 -37.22 -34.03 21.60
N LYS A 171 -38.41 -33.91 22.21
CA LYS A 171 -38.60 -34.01 23.66
C LYS A 171 -38.95 -35.46 23.97
N HIS A 172 -38.04 -36.20 24.59
CA HIS A 172 -38.21 -36.98 25.82
C HIS A 172 -36.93 -37.78 26.10
#